data_AF-A0A427A3W1-F1
#
_entry.id   AF-A0A427A3W1-F1
#
_cell.length_a   1.000
_cell.length_b   1.000
_cell.length_c   1.000
_cell.angle_alpha   90.00
_cell.angle_beta   90.00
_cell.angle_gamma   90.00
#
_symmetry.space_group_name_H-M   'P 1'
#
loop_
_entity.id
_entity.type
_entity.pdbx_description
1 polymer ?
#
loop_
_entity_poly.entity_id
_entity_poly.type
_entity_poly.pdbx_seq_one_letter_code
_entity_poly.pdbx_strand_id
1 'polypeptide(L)' 'MSSSFFQFAVIMSNYYDLPFNDILDWQKFSVILKESDVYQLKSILKSIPHEKFVELHEHLVEVCHH' A
#
# COMPACT_ATOMS: atom_id res chain seq x y z
N MET A 1 -23.25 -10.58 -0.82
CA MET A 1 -22.36 -9.55 -0.24
C MET A 1 -21.16 -9.45 -1.16
N SER A 2 -21.14 -8.43 -2.03
CA SER A 2 -20.06 -8.27 -3.00
C SER A 2 -18.76 -8.03 -2.25
N SER A 3 -17.86 -9.01 -2.25
CA SER A 3 -16.51 -8.81 -1.75
C SER A 3 -15.76 -8.03 -2.83
N SER A 4 -15.92 -6.71 -2.81
CA SER A 4 -15.04 -5.83 -3.58
C SER A 4 -13.63 -6.01 -3.01
N PHE A 5 -12.82 -6.80 -3.70
CA PHE A 5 -11.40 -6.88 -3.46
C PHE A 5 -10.81 -5.54 -3.89
N PHE A 6 -10.59 -4.65 -2.94
CA PHE A 6 -9.78 -3.46 -3.16
C PHE A 6 -8.37 -3.94 -3.49
N GLN A 7 -7.92 -3.68 -4.71
CA GLN A 7 -6.57 -4.00 -5.15
C GLN A 7 -5.66 -2.84 -4.73
N PHE A 8 -4.83 -3.09 -3.71
CA PHE A 8 -3.83 -2.16 -3.20
C PHE A 8 -2.46 -2.85 -3.12
N ALA A 9 -1.39 -2.08 -3.22
CA ALA A 9 -0.03 -2.60 -3.14
C ALA A 9 0.44 -2.71 -1.68
N VAL A 10 1.05 -3.85 -1.34
CA VAL A 10 1.81 -4.02 -0.09
C VAL A 10 3.25 -4.26 -0.46
N ILE A 11 4.15 -3.41 0.02
CA ILE A 11 5.59 -3.52 -0.21
C ILE A 11 6.23 -4.01 1.08
N MET A 12 6.90 -5.16 1.02
CA MET A 12 7.74 -5.64 2.11
C MET A 12 9.18 -5.21 1.84
N SER A 13 9.66 -4.21 2.57
CA SER A 13 11.02 -3.69 2.42
C SER A 13 11.60 -3.37 3.80
N ASN A 14 12.69 -4.08 4.12
CA ASN A 14 13.52 -3.84 5.29
C ASN A 14 14.68 -2.90 4.89
N TYR A 15 14.40 -1.67 4.44
CA TYR A 15 15.41 -0.66 4.05
C TYR A 15 16.00 -0.73 2.62
N TYR A 16 15.26 -1.25 1.63
CA TYR A 16 15.62 -1.00 0.22
C TYR A 16 15.12 0.36 -0.24
N ASP A 17 16.01 1.17 -0.82
CA ASP A 17 15.64 2.37 -1.56
C ASP A 17 14.72 1.95 -2.71
N LEU A 18 13.44 2.33 -2.59
CA LEU A 18 12.46 2.01 -3.61
C LEU A 18 12.83 2.78 -4.89
N PRO A 19 12.61 2.20 -6.08
CA PRO A 19 12.90 2.90 -7.32
C PRO A 19 12.11 4.22 -7.34
N PHE A 20 12.74 5.29 -7.85
CA PHE A 20 12.14 6.62 -7.93
C PHE A 20 11.77 7.29 -6.59
N ASN A 21 12.36 6.89 -5.46
CA ASN A 21 12.04 7.49 -4.15
C ASN A 21 12.23 9.02 -4.09
N ASP A 22 13.09 9.58 -4.95
CA ASP A 22 13.32 11.03 -5.06
C ASP A 22 12.17 11.79 -5.78
N ILE A 23 11.29 11.06 -6.45
CA ILE A 23 10.24 11.60 -7.33
C ILE A 23 8.84 11.12 -6.90
N LEU A 24 8.76 9.89 -6.40
CA LEU A 24 7.53 9.18 -6.05
C LEU A 24 7.50 8.84 -4.56
N ASP A 25 6.49 9.35 -3.86
CA ASP A 25 6.21 8.99 -2.48
C ASP A 25 5.41 7.69 -2.40
N TRP A 26 6.11 6.57 -2.20
CA TRP A 26 5.53 5.22 -2.14
C TRP A 26 4.50 5.03 -1.03
N GLN A 27 4.52 5.85 0.03
CA GLN A 27 3.52 5.76 1.10
C GLN A 27 2.12 6.20 0.64
N LYS A 28 2.04 6.92 -0.50
CA LYS A 28 0.76 7.33 -1.11
C LYS A 28 0.11 6.27 -1.98
N PHE A 29 0.87 5.25 -2.39
CA PHE A 29 0.42 4.22 -3.34
C PHE A 29 0.48 2.81 -2.75
N SER A 30 1.19 2.62 -1.64
CA SER A 30 1.40 1.32 -1.03
C SER A 30 1.47 1.38 0.49
N VAL A 31 1.12 0.25 1.12
CA VAL A 31 1.43 0.01 2.53
C VAL A 31 2.83 -0.61 2.60
N ILE A 32 3.77 0.11 3.19
CA ILE A 32 5.16 -0.36 3.36
C ILE A 32 5.28 -1.05 4.72
N LEU A 33 5.71 -2.31 4.72
CA LEU A 33 5.89 -3.12 5.92
C LEU A 33 7.32 -3.65 5.98
N LYS A 34 7.82 -3.85 7.20
CA LYS A 34 9.06 -4.59 7.40
C LYS A 34 8.80 -6.07 7.20
N GLU A 35 9.81 -6.81 6.75
CA GLU A 35 9.67 -8.27 6.62
C GLU A 35 9.36 -8.94 7.97
N SER A 36 9.85 -8.37 9.07
CA SER A 36 9.53 -8.81 10.43
C SER A 36 8.03 -8.77 10.74
N ASP A 37 7.30 -7.88 10.06
CA ASP A 37 5.89 -7.62 10.30
C ASP A 37 4.97 -8.57 9.51
N VAL A 38 5.54 -9.44 8.65
CA VAL A 38 4.77 -10.38 7.81
C VAL A 38 3.84 -11.27 8.65
N TYR A 39 4.27 -11.67 9.84
CA TYR A 39 3.47 -12.48 10.75
C TYR A 39 2.28 -11.71 11.34
N GLN A 40 2.38 -10.39 11.42
CA GLN A 40 1.34 -9.49 11.91
C GLN A 40 0.55 -8.81 10.79
N LEU A 41 0.85 -9.13 9.52
CA LEU A 41 0.27 -8.51 8.33
C LEU A 41 -1.25 -8.37 8.42
N LYS A 42 -1.95 -9.45 8.79
CA LYS A 42 -3.42 -9.43 8.89
C LYS A 42 -3.93 -8.47 9.97
N SER A 43 -3.20 -8.35 11.08
CA SER A 43 -3.56 -7.42 12.16
C SER A 43 -3.32 -5.97 11.75
N ILE A 44 -2.17 -5.70 11.12
CA ILE A 44 -1.80 -4.38 10.63
C ILE A 44 -2.79 -3.91 9.56
N LEU A 45 -3.07 -4.75 8.55
CA LEU A 45 -4.04 -4.42 7.51
C LEU A 45 -5.45 -4.18 8.06
N LYS A 46 -5.86 -4.90 9.11
CA LYS A 46 -7.14 -4.67 9.78
C LYS A 46 -7.17 -3.41 10.65
N SER A 47 -6.01 -2.95 11.12
CA SER A 47 -5.90 -1.72 11.91
C SER A 47 -5.98 -0.46 11.07
N ILE A 48 -5.71 -0.58 9.76
CA ILE A 48 -5.78 0.53 8.81
C ILE A 48 -7.25 0.83 8.49
N PRO A 49 -7.69 2.10 8.60
CA PRO A 49 -9.07 2.49 8.29
C PRO A 49 -9.39 2.30 6.81
N HIS A 50 -10.66 2.03 6.50
CA HIS A 50 -11.09 1.69 5.14
C HIS A 50 -10.82 2.83 4.15
N GLU A 51 -11.00 4.07 4.60
CA GLU A 51 -10.76 5.30 3.84
C GLU A 51 -9.34 5.36 3.29
N LYS A 52 -8.36 4.82 4.04
CA LYS A 52 -6.98 4.78 3.59
C LYS A 52 -6.80 3.88 2.38
N PHE A 53 -7.54 2.77 2.30
CA PHE A 53 -7.49 1.89 1.13
C PHE A 53 -8.15 2.52 -0.10
N VAL A 54 -9.16 3.37 0.11
CA VAL A 54 -9.78 4.15 -0.97
C VAL A 54 -8.77 5.16 -1.53
N GLU A 55 -8.10 5.93 -0.67
CA GLU A 55 -7.05 6.89 -1.08
C GLU A 55 -5.93 6.20 -1.87
N LEU A 56 -5.43 5.05 -1.37
CA LEU A 56 -4.39 4.28 -2.06
C LEU A 56 -4.84 3.85 -3.46
N HIS A 57 -6.10 3.43 -3.61
CA HIS A 57 -6.64 3.00 -4.89
C HIS A 57 -6.80 4.18 -5.86
N GLU A 58 -7.29 5.33 -5.41
CA GLU A 58 -7.45 6.54 -6.23
C GLU A 58 -6.10 7.02 -6.78
N HIS A 59 -5.08 7.12 -5.93
CA HIS A 59 -3.74 7.51 -6.37
C HIS A 59 -3.14 6.52 -7.38
N LEU A 60 -3.37 5.21 -7.21
CA LEU A 60 -2.92 4.20 -8.18
C LEU A 60 -3.61 4.36 -9.54
N VAL A 61 -4.90 4.68 -9.55
CA VAL A 61 -5.65 4.90 -10.79
C VAL A 61 -5.10 6.12 -11.53
N GLU A 62 -4.80 7.21 -10.83
CA GLU A 62 -4.24 8.43 -11.45
C GLU A 62 -2.89 8.18 -12.11
N VAL A 63 -1.99 7.45 -11.44
CA VAL A 63 -0.65 7.14 -11.98
C VAL A 63 -0.70 6.16 -13.16
N CYS A 64 -1.64 5.19 -13.15
CA CYS A 64 -1.80 4.27 -14.27
C CYS A 64 -2.42 4.91 -15.52
N HIS A 65 -3.07 6.07 -15.38
CA HIS A 65 -3.75 6.76 -16.49
C HIS A 65 -2.84 7.71 -17.28
N HIS A 66 -1.60 7.91 -16.81
CA HIS A 66 -0.58 8.79 -17.40
C HIS A 66 0.55 7.97 -18.05
#